data_AF-A0A1L9QPW9-F1
#
_entry.id   AF-A0A1L9QPW9-F1
#
_cell.length_a   1.000
_cell.length_b   1.000
_cell.length_c   1.000
_cell.angle_alpha   90.00
_cell.angle_beta   90.00
_cell.angle_gamma   90.00
#
_symmetry.space_group_name_H-M   'P 1'
#
loop_
_entity.id
_entity.type
_entity.pdbx_description
1 polymer ?
#
loop_
_entity_poly.entity_id
_entity_poly.type
_entity_poly.pdbx_seq_one_letter_code
_entity_poly.pdbx_strand_id
1 'polypeptide(L)' 'MSGDRDLIYLTHILEYIEAVETYTAQGQNVLVHDYLGGINLQRVWDAIENNLPALKGQVELMLKDFEEED' A
#
# COMPACT_ATOMS: atom_id res chain seq x y z
N MET A 1 -11.91 23.06 -8.22
CA MET A 1 -11.13 22.93 -6.97
C MET A 1 -11.66 21.82 -6.06
N SER A 2 -11.95 20.65 -6.64
CA SER A 2 -12.30 19.42 -5.90
C SER A 2 -11.26 18.31 -6.16
N GLY A 3 -10.72 18.23 -7.39
CA GLY A 3 -9.69 17.26 -7.79
C GLY A 3 -8.39 17.33 -6.97
N ASP A 4 -7.91 18.52 -6.58
CA ASP A 4 -6.68 18.66 -5.78
C ASP A 4 -6.68 17.82 -4.50
N ARG A 5 -7.83 17.71 -3.82
CA ARG A 5 -7.92 16.92 -2.59
C ARG A 5 -7.86 15.43 -2.88
N ASP A 6 -8.54 14.99 -3.95
CA ASP A 6 -8.59 13.59 -4.35
C ASP A 6 -7.21 13.11 -4.81
N LEU A 7 -6.46 13.95 -5.54
CA LEU A 7 -5.06 13.72 -5.90
C LEU A 7 -4.14 13.60 -4.68
N ILE A 8 -4.30 14.49 -3.68
CA ILE A 8 -3.53 14.43 -2.42
C ILE A 8 -3.82 13.13 -1.66
N TYR A 9 -5.08 12.69 -1.60
CA TYR A 9 -5.44 11.43 -0.94
C TYR A 9 -4.86 10.21 -1.65
N LEU A 10 -4.95 10.15 -2.98
CA LEU A 10 -4.41 9.04 -3.76
C LEU A 10 -2.87 9.00 -3.67
N THR A 11 -2.22 10.16 -3.68
CA THR A 11 -0.76 10.27 -3.47
C THR A 11 -0.37 9.73 -2.11
N HIS A 12 -1.06 10.15 -1.04
CA HIS A 12 -0.78 9.62 0.29
C HIS A 12 -1.05 8.12 0.39
N ILE A 13 -2.10 7.58 -0.25
CA ILE A 13 -2.35 6.13 -0.26
C ILE A 13 -1.17 5.37 -0.87
N LEU A 14 -0.58 5.88 -1.97
CA LEU A 14 0.63 5.29 -2.56
C LEU A 14 1.83 5.36 -1.60
N GLU A 15 2.05 6.51 -0.95
CA GLU A 15 3.13 6.66 0.04
C GLU A 15 2.97 5.67 1.22
N TYR A 16 1.75 5.45 1.70
CA TYR A 16 1.48 4.47 2.75
C TYR A 16 1.68 3.03 2.29
N ILE A 17 1.31 2.70 1.05
CA ILE A 17 1.58 1.38 0.46
C ILE A 17 3.09 1.13 0.39
N GLU A 18 3.86 2.10 -0.11
CA GLU A 18 5.32 1.98 -0.21
C GLU A 18 6.00 1.90 1.16
N ALA A 19 5.48 2.61 2.16
CA ALA A 19 5.95 2.51 3.54
C ALA A 19 5.72 1.10 4.11
N VAL A 20 4.57 0.48 3.83
CA VAL A 20 4.27 -0.90 4.25
C VAL A 20 5.18 -1.90 3.55
N GLU A 21 5.37 -1.78 2.23
CA GLU A 21 6.29 -2.62 1.45
C GLU A 21 7.73 -2.51 2.00
N THR A 22 8.19 -1.30 2.27
CA THR A 22 9.55 -1.05 2.78
C THR A 22 9.74 -1.59 4.21
N TYR A 23 8.76 -1.36 5.09
CA TYR A 23 8.81 -1.83 6.49
C TYR A 23 8.77 -3.36 6.57
N THR A 24 8.00 -4.01 5.69
CA THR A 24 7.86 -5.47 5.66
C THR A 24 9.03 -6.16 4.94
N ALA A 25 9.64 -5.53 3.94
CA ALA A 25 10.91 -5.95 3.36
C ALA A 25 12.06 -5.92 4.37
N GLN A 26 12.11 -4.91 5.26
CA GLN A 26 13.01 -4.91 6.42
C GLN A 26 12.60 -5.92 7.51
N GLY A 27 11.29 -6.16 7.64
CA GLY A 27 10.67 -6.98 8.69
C GLY A 27 10.72 -8.49 8.47
N GLN A 28 11.13 -9.02 7.31
CA GLN A 28 11.24 -10.48 7.10
C GLN A 28 12.18 -11.16 8.12
N ASN A 29 13.13 -10.44 8.72
CA ASN A 29 13.99 -10.95 9.80
C ASN A 29 13.46 -10.63 11.23
N VAL A 30 12.57 -9.66 11.41
CA VAL A 30 12.14 -9.16 12.73
C VAL A 30 10.74 -9.64 13.11
N LEU A 31 9.85 -9.87 12.13
CA LEU A 31 8.49 -10.33 12.36
C LEU A 31 8.41 -11.78 12.86
N VAL A 32 9.50 -12.55 12.74
CA VAL A 32 9.59 -13.94 13.22
C VAL A 32 9.64 -14.03 14.75
N HIS A 33 9.94 -12.94 15.46
CA HIS A 33 9.96 -12.92 16.93
C HIS A 33 8.79 -12.12 17.51
N ASP A 34 7.73 -12.84 17.83
CA ASP A 34 6.88 -12.68 19.03
C ASP A 34 6.19 -11.33 19.31
N TYR A 35 6.29 -10.32 18.44
CA TYR A 35 5.70 -9.00 18.69
C TYR A 35 4.20 -8.91 18.38
N LEU A 36 3.63 -9.89 17.69
CA LEU A 36 2.24 -9.87 17.22
C LEU A 36 1.45 -11.09 17.69
N GLY A 37 1.69 -11.61 18.90
CA GLY A 37 1.09 -12.81 19.53
C GLY A 37 -0.34 -13.22 19.10
N GLY A 38 -0.48 -13.77 17.88
CA GLY A 38 -1.76 -14.17 17.28
C GLY A 38 -2.04 -13.68 15.84
N ILE A 39 -1.25 -12.78 15.27
CA ILE A 39 -1.39 -12.37 13.86
C ILE A 39 -0.76 -13.42 12.96
N ASN A 40 -1.55 -13.92 12.01
CA ASN A 40 -1.07 -14.83 10.99
C ASN A 40 -0.21 -14.06 9.97
N LEU A 41 1.09 -14.07 10.20
CA LEU A 41 2.08 -13.42 9.33
C LEU A 41 2.07 -13.94 7.90
N GLN A 42 1.73 -15.23 7.69
CA GLN A 42 1.55 -15.77 6.34
C GLN A 42 0.44 -15.03 5.61
N ARG A 43 -0.68 -14.77 6.27
CA ARG A 43 -1.80 -14.03 5.67
C ARG A 43 -1.46 -12.57 5.39
N VAL A 44 -0.62 -11.96 6.22
CA VAL A 44 -0.12 -10.59 5.99
C VAL A 44 0.81 -10.56 4.79
N TRP A 45 1.75 -11.52 4.71
CA TRP A 45 2.65 -11.65 3.57
C TRP A 45 1.89 -11.94 2.27
N ASP A 46 0.94 -12.87 2.29
CA ASP A 46 0.08 -13.17 1.14
C ASP A 46 -0.68 -11.93 0.67
N ALA A 47 -1.13 -11.07 1.60
CA ALA A 47 -1.80 -9.82 1.25
C ALA A 47 -0.84 -8.78 0.65
N ILE A 48 0.38 -8.68 1.17
CA ILE A 48 1.42 -7.79 0.62
C ILE A 48 1.84 -8.24 -0.78
N GLU A 49 2.00 -9.54 -1.00
CA GLU A 49 2.50 -10.08 -2.26
C GLU A 49 1.41 -10.16 -3.33
N ASN A 50 0.16 -10.48 -2.97
CA ASN A 50 -0.90 -10.74 -3.95
C ASN A 50 -1.99 -9.66 -4.04
N ASN A 51 -2.28 -8.95 -2.95
CA ASN A 51 -3.38 -7.96 -2.93
C ASN A 51 -2.87 -6.53 -3.07
N LEU A 52 -1.75 -6.19 -2.45
CA LEU A 52 -1.16 -4.85 -2.48
C LEU A 52 -0.79 -4.38 -3.90
N PRO A 53 -0.15 -5.20 -4.77
CA PRO A 53 0.21 -4.76 -6.11
C PRO A 53 -1.01 -4.46 -6.97
N ALA A 54 -2.06 -5.28 -6.84
CA ALA A 54 -3.32 -5.05 -7.53
C ALA A 54 -3.98 -3.74 -7.05
N LEU A 55 -3.96 -3.47 -5.74
CA LEU A 55 -4.48 -2.22 -5.18
C LEU A 55 -3.67 -1.00 -5.65
N LYS A 56 -2.33 -1.10 -5.64
CA LYS A 56 -1.44 -0.05 -6.14
C LYS A 56 -1.77 0.31 -7.60
N GLY A 57 -1.88 -0.71 -8.46
CA GLY A 57 -2.22 -0.49 -9.86
C GLY A 57 -3.59 0.16 -10.08
N GLN A 58 -4.59 -0.15 -9.26
CA GLN A 58 -5.90 0.52 -9.34
C GLN A 58 -5.82 2.00 -8.93
N VAL A 59 -5.04 2.32 -7.89
CA VAL A 59 -4.84 3.70 -7.44
C VAL A 59 -4.06 4.52 -8.48
N GLU A 60 -3.05 3.92 -9.12
CA GLU A 60 -2.30 4.54 -10.22
C GLU A 60 -3.19 4.82 -11.43
N LEU A 61 -4.11 3.92 -11.77
CA LEU A 61 -5.09 4.15 -12.84
C LEU A 61 -6.03 5.30 -12.50
N MET A 62 -6.55 5.34 -11.27
CA MET A 62 -7.42 6.44 -10.83
C MET A 62 -6.68 7.79 -10.89
N LEU A 63 -5.44 7.86 -10.43
CA LEU A 63 -4.61 9.07 -10.52
C LEU A 63 -4.46 9.53 -11.96
N LYS A 64 -4.15 8.60 -12.87
CA LYS A 64 -3.97 8.91 -14.29
C LYS A 64 -5.27 9.40 -14.93
N ASP A 65 -6.41 8.81 -14.60
CA ASP A 65 -7.72 9.26 -15.08
C ASP A 65 -8.04 10.69 -14.62
N PHE A 66 -7.65 11.05 -13.38
CA PHE A 66 -7.80 12.43 -12.88
C PHE A 66 -6.81 13.42 -13.53
N GLU A 67 -5.59 13.00 -13.87
CA GLU A 67 -4.62 13.84 -14.58
C GLU A 67 -4.98 14.08 -16.05
N GLU A 68 -5.77 13.20 -16.68
CA GLU A 68 -6.24 13.35 -18.06
C GLU A 68 -7.56 14.15 -18.19
N GLU A 69 -8.27 14.40 -17.08
CA GLU A 69 -9.53 15.19 -17.05
C GLU A 69 -9.33 16.72 -16.82
N ASP A 70 -8.12 17.18 -16.47
CA ASP A 70 -7.74 18.60 -16.36
C ASP A 70 -7.07 19.15 -17.65
#